data_AF-A0A8J7JM36-F1
#
_entry.id   AF-A0A8J7JM36-F1
#
_cell.length_a   1.000
_cell.length_b   1.000
_cell.length_c   1.000
_cell.angle_alpha   90.00
_cell.angle_beta   90.00
_cell.angle_gamma   90.00
#
_symmetry.space_group_name_H-M   'P 1'
#
loop_
_entity.id
_entity.type
_entity.pdbx_description
1 polymer ?
#
loop_
_entity_poly.entity_id
_entity_poly.type
_entity_poly.pdbx_seq_one_letter_code
_entity_poly.pdbx_strand_id
1 'polypeptide(L)'
;MSRLTLRLPETLHQQLTQLAEGEGVSLNQYIVYALTRQAALAHAIQIVPETGVEQQQQAFQLLIKQLGQASSAEIESILATREQT
;
A
#
# COMPACT_ATOMS: atom_id res chain seq x y z
N MET A 1 -0.95 21.06 14.88
CA MET A 1 -2.07 20.68 13.98
C MET A 1 -1.83 21.31 12.63
N SER A 2 -1.74 20.49 11.58
CA SER A 2 -1.62 20.96 10.19
C SER A 2 -2.95 21.61 9.75
N ARG A 3 -2.90 22.63 8.88
CA ARG A 3 -4.10 23.29 8.33
C ARG A 3 -4.27 22.90 6.86
N LEU A 4 -5.49 22.48 6.48
CA LEU A 4 -5.87 22.19 5.10
C LEU A 4 -6.89 23.22 4.62
N THR A 5 -6.68 23.79 3.44
CA THR A 5 -7.61 24.71 2.79
C THR A 5 -7.83 24.25 1.37
N LEU A 6 -9.09 24.07 0.98
CA LEU A 6 -9.50 23.49 -0.30
C LEU A 6 -10.51 24.40 -0.98
N ARG A 7 -10.50 24.38 -2.32
CA ARG A 7 -11.62 24.91 -3.13
C ARG A 7 -12.40 23.72 -3.65
N LEU A 8 -13.68 23.66 -3.33
CA LEU A 8 -14.58 22.59 -3.74
C LEU A 8 -15.60 23.14 -4.75
N PRO A 9 -15.99 22.35 -5.76
CA PRO A 9 -17.21 22.63 -6.53
C PRO A 9 -18.39 22.76 -5.58
N GLU A 10 -19.32 23.67 -5.88
CA GLU A 10 -20.49 23.94 -5.04
C GLU A 10 -21.32 22.68 -4.80
N THR A 11 -21.52 21.88 -5.85
CA THR A 11 -22.26 20.62 -5.79
C THR A 11 -21.63 19.63 -4.80
N LEU A 12 -20.29 19.52 -4.80
CA LEU A 12 -19.57 18.64 -3.88
C LEU A 12 -19.67 19.16 -2.44
N HIS A 13 -19.55 20.47 -2.24
CA HIS A 13 -19.72 21.07 -0.92
C HIS A 13 -21.12 20.78 -0.36
N GLN A 14 -22.18 20.98 -1.14
CA GLN A 14 -23.56 20.70 -0.73
C GLN A 14 -23.77 19.22 -0.39
N GLN A 15 -23.28 18.30 -1.22
CA GLN A 15 -23.38 16.87 -0.97
C GLN A 15 -22.71 16.46 0.34
N LEU A 16 -21.48 16.94 0.60
CA LEU A 16 -20.76 16.63 1.83
C LEU A 16 -21.45 17.23 3.06
N THR A 17 -22.05 18.42 2.94
CA THR A 17 -22.85 19.02 4.02
C THR A 17 -24.05 18.16 4.36
N GLN A 18 -24.81 17.68 3.37
CA GLN A 18 -25.97 16.80 3.60
C GLN A 18 -25.57 15.49 4.27
N LEU A 19 -24.44 14.91 3.87
CA LEU A 19 -23.91 13.69 4.50
C LEU A 19 -23.53 13.94 5.96
N ALA A 20 -22.84 15.05 6.24
CA ALA A 20 -22.46 15.44 7.60
C ALA A 20 -23.69 15.71 8.49
N GLU A 21 -24.70 16.39 7.95
CA GLU A 21 -25.99 16.62 8.62
C GLU A 21 -26.71 15.30 8.93
N GLY A 22 -26.72 14.36 7.99
CA GLY A 22 -27.28 13.02 8.19
C GLY A 22 -26.60 12.22 9.30
N GLU A 23 -25.31 12.47 9.53
CA GLU A 23 -24.53 11.89 10.63
C GLU A 23 -24.55 12.74 11.92
N GLY A 24 -25.18 13.92 11.90
CA GLY A 24 -25.25 14.82 13.05
C GLY A 24 -23.92 15.47 13.44
N VAL A 25 -22.98 15.60 12.50
CA VAL A 25 -21.63 16.14 12.72
C VAL A 25 -21.36 17.37 11.85
N SER A 26 -20.36 18.16 12.23
CA SER A 26 -19.93 19.28 11.38
C SER A 26 -19.27 18.78 10.09
N LEU A 27 -19.41 19.53 9.00
CA LEU A 27 -18.75 19.23 7.71
C LEU A 27 -17.23 18.97 7.87
N ASN A 28 -16.54 19.76 8.67
CA ASN A 28 -15.10 19.58 8.88
C ASN A 28 -14.77 18.25 9.57
N GLN A 29 -15.57 17.84 10.56
CA GLN A 29 -15.42 16.54 11.21
C GLN A 29 -15.69 15.40 10.24
N TYR A 30 -16.75 15.51 9.45
CA TYR A 30 -17.07 14.55 8.40
C TYR A 30 -15.92 14.37 7.41
N ILE A 31 -15.35 15.47 6.90
CA ILE A 31 -14.21 15.44 5.97
C ILE A 31 -12.99 14.78 6.61
N VAL A 32 -12.65 15.14 7.85
CA VAL A 32 -11.50 14.54 8.54
C VAL A 32 -11.70 13.03 8.73
N TYR A 33 -12.91 12.61 9.11
CA TYR A 33 -13.25 11.21 9.27
C TYR A 33 -13.16 10.44 7.95
N ALA A 34 -13.74 10.98 6.88
CA ALA A 34 -13.68 10.40 5.54
C ALA A 34 -12.24 10.24 5.04
N LEU A 35 -11.39 11.25 5.21
CA LEU A 35 -9.97 11.20 4.88
C LEU A 35 -9.22 10.14 5.71
N THR A 36 -9.53 10.04 7.00
CA THR A 36 -8.94 9.03 7.89
C THR A 36 -9.31 7.62 7.44
N ARG A 37 -10.59 7.40 7.11
CA ARG A 37 -11.06 6.12 6.57
C ARG A 37 -10.36 5.77 5.26
N GLN A 38 -10.25 6.73 4.34
CA GLN A 38 -9.56 6.52 3.06
C GLN A 38 -8.07 6.19 3.24
N ALA A 39 -7.38 6.89 4.15
CA ALA A 39 -5.98 6.62 4.48
C ALA A 39 -5.78 5.24 5.12
N ALA A 40 -6.71 4.81 5.98
CA ALA A 40 -6.69 3.49 6.58
C ALA A 40 -6.90 2.36 5.56
N LEU A 41 -7.75 2.56 4.55
CA LEU A 41 -7.94 1.59 3.47
C LEU A 41 -6.67 1.38 2.63
N ALA A 42 -5.89 2.44 2.39
CA ALA A 42 -4.60 2.33 1.71
C ALA A 42 -3.57 1.52 2.53
N HIS A 43 -3.71 1.51 3.85
CA HIS A 43 -2.89 0.73 4.77
C HIS A 43 -3.59 -0.56 5.24
N ALA A 44 -4.65 -0.99 4.55
CA ALA A 44 -5.28 -2.26 4.85
C ALA A 44 -4.24 -3.35 4.64
N ILE A 45 -3.69 -3.84 5.75
CA ILE A 45 -2.80 -5.00 5.80
C ILE A 45 -3.55 -6.10 5.07
N GLN A 46 -3.05 -6.53 3.92
CA GLN A 46 -3.57 -7.73 3.28
C GLN A 46 -3.26 -8.89 4.22
N ILE A 47 -4.28 -9.34 4.95
CA ILE A 47 -4.17 -10.53 5.79
C ILE A 47 -4.03 -11.71 4.85
N VAL A 48 -2.80 -12.20 4.71
CA VAL A 48 -2.55 -13.46 4.00
C VAL A 48 -2.95 -14.58 4.95
N PRO A 49 -3.89 -15.47 4.57
CA PRO A 49 -4.23 -16.62 5.40
C PRO A 49 -3.00 -17.51 5.58
N GLU A 50 -2.94 -18.27 6.68
CA GLU A 50 -1.79 -19.15 6.98
C GLU A 50 -1.45 -20.08 5.81
N THR A 51 -2.48 -20.61 5.14
CA THR A 51 -2.33 -21.44 3.93
C THR A 51 -1.62 -20.72 2.78
N GLY A 52 -1.85 -19.41 2.62
CA GLY A 52 -1.16 -18.58 1.63
C GLY A 52 0.32 -18.37 1.98
N VAL A 53 0.62 -18.19 3.27
CA VAL A 53 2.00 -18.09 3.77
C VAL A 53 2.76 -19.39 3.51
N GLU A 54 2.15 -20.53 3.82
CA GLU A 54 2.73 -21.86 3.59
C GLU A 54 3.01 -22.11 2.09
N GLN A 55 2.05 -21.79 1.22
CA GLN A 55 2.22 -21.91 -0.23
C GLN A 55 3.36 -21.04 -0.76
N GLN A 56 3.44 -19.79 -0.30
CA GLN A 56 4.47 -18.85 -0.73
C GLN A 56 5.86 -19.31 -0.25
N GLN A 57 5.96 -19.85 0.96
CA GLN A 57 7.20 -20.43 1.48
C GLN A 57 7.63 -21.66 0.69
N GLN A 58 6.70 -22.56 0.34
CA GLN A 58 7.00 -23.72 -0.51
C GLN A 58 7.46 -23.30 -1.91
N ALA A 59 6.76 -22.35 -2.54
CA ALA A 59 7.13 -21.82 -3.86
C ALA A 59 8.52 -21.18 -3.84
N PHE A 60 8.84 -20.41 -2.80
CA PHE A 60 10.17 -19.82 -2.62
C PHE A 60 11.27 -20.88 -2.48
N GLN A 61 11.02 -21.94 -1.69
CA GLN A 61 11.98 -23.03 -1.53
C GLN A 61 12.22 -23.79 -2.85
N LEU A 62 11.17 -24.00 -3.66
CA LEU A 62 11.30 -24.58 -4.99
C LEU A 62 12.12 -23.69 -5.93
N LEU A 63 11.85 -22.38 -5.90
CA LEU A 63 12.58 -21.41 -6.71
C LEU A 63 14.08 -21.41 -6.37
N ILE A 64 14.44 -21.37 -5.08
CA ILE A 64 15.84 -21.41 -4.65
C ILE A 64 16.53 -22.70 -5.11
N LYS A 65 15.83 -23.85 -5.08
CA LYS A 65 16.36 -25.11 -5.62
C LYS A 65 16.56 -25.07 -7.14
N GLN A 66 15.62 -24.47 -7.88
CA GLN A 66 15.74 -24.34 -9.34
C GLN A 66 16.86 -23.38 -9.76
N LEU A 67 17.05 -22.28 -9.03
CA LEU A 67 18.09 -21.30 -9.31
C LEU A 67 19.50 -21.85 -9.02
N GLY A 68 19.60 -22.92 -8.23
CA GLY A 68 20.87 -23.53 -7.85
C GLY A 68 21.67 -22.67 -6.88
N GLN A 69 22.96 -22.97 -6.76
CA GLN A 69 23.90 -22.20 -5.95
C GLN A 69 25.07 -21.76 -6.81
N ALA A 70 25.54 -20.53 -6.61
CA ALA A 70 26.78 -20.04 -7.16
C ALA A 70 27.69 -19.63 -6.00
N SER A 71 28.98 -19.92 -6.11
CA SER A 71 29.98 -19.43 -5.17
C SER A 71 30.11 -17.91 -5.26
N SER A 72 30.56 -17.25 -4.19
CA SER A 72 30.78 -15.80 -4.20
C SER A 72 31.74 -15.37 -5.32
N ALA A 73 32.76 -16.18 -5.63
CA ALA A 73 33.70 -15.93 -6.70
C ALA A 73 33.05 -15.99 -8.10
N GLU A 74 32.12 -16.92 -8.32
CA GLU A 74 31.34 -16.99 -9.58
C GLU A 74 30.41 -15.79 -9.72
N ILE A 75 29.78 -15.36 -8.63
CA ILE A 75 28.91 -14.18 -8.60
C ILE A 75 29.71 -12.92 -8.95
N GLU A 76 30.87 -12.72 -8.30
CA GLU A 76 31.75 -11.58 -8.58
C GLU A 76 32.23 -11.57 -10.04
N SER A 77 32.63 -12.72 -10.57
CA SER A 77 33.03 -12.87 -11.98
C SER A 77 31.92 -12.47 -12.95
N ILE A 78 30.68 -12.95 -12.72
CA ILE A 78 29.52 -12.63 -13.57
C ILE A 78 29.15 -11.14 -13.46
N LEU A 79 29.24 -10.54 -12.26
CA LEU A 79 28.96 -9.12 -12.05
C LEU A 79 30.01 -8.23 -12.73
N ALA A 80 31.29 -8.60 -12.68
CA ALA A 80 32.37 -7.86 -13.36
C ALA A 80 32.18 -7.80 -14.88
N THR A 81 31.59 -8.84 -15.49
CA THR A 81 31.25 -8.85 -16.92
C THR A 81 30.19 -7.80 -17.29
N ARG A 82 29.34 -7.39 -16.34
CA ARG A 82 28.29 -6.38 -16.58
C ARG A 82 28.82 -4.95 -16.61
N GLU A 83 29.92 -4.66 -15.92
CA GLU A 83 30.50 -3.31 -15.87
C GLU A 83 31.30 -2.94 -17.13
N GLN A 84 31.52 -3.88 -18.05
CA GLN A 84 32.29 -3.68 -19.28
C GLN A 84 31.42 -3.38 -20.52
N THR A 85 30.09 -3.28 -20.38
CA THR A 85 29.15 -2.93 -21.46
C THR A 85 28.55 -1.55 -21.20
#